data_AF-A0A8T3TP01-F1
#
_entry.id   AF-A0A8T3TP01-F1
#
_cell.length_a   1.000
_cell.length_b   1.000
_cell.length_c   1.000
_cell.angle_alpha   90.00
_cell.angle_beta   90.00
_cell.angle_gamma   90.00
#
_symmetry.space_group_name_H-M   'P 1'
#
loop_
_entity.id
_entity.type
_entity.pdbx_description
1 polymer ?
#
loop_
_entity_poly.entity_id
_entity_poly.type
_entity_poly.pdbx_seq_one_letter_code
_entity_poly.pdbx_strand_id
1 'polypeptide(L)' 'MTDQDRVTLMSRHVEARRRRDEAPLDGPAYRQASEDVASIEIAIAAAEEPPPSISAASTAPSTPG' A
#
# COMPACT_ATOMS: atom_id res chain seq x y z
N MET A 1 -9.61 6.64 -1.28
CA MET A 1 -9.47 6.37 0.17
C MET A 1 -9.94 7.60 0.92
N THR A 2 -10.70 7.45 2.01
CA THR A 2 -11.07 8.59 2.87
C THR A 2 -9.94 8.91 3.85
N ASP A 3 -9.93 10.13 4.41
CA ASP A 3 -8.98 10.47 5.48
C ASP A 3 -9.10 9.55 6.70
N GLN A 4 -10.31 9.07 7.00
CA GLN A 4 -10.55 8.14 8.10
C GLN A 4 -9.95 6.75 7.82
N ASP A 5 -9.99 6.28 6.58
CA ASP A 5 -9.35 5.03 6.17
C ASP A 5 -7.83 5.13 6.28
N ARG A 6 -7.26 6.28 5.88
CA ARG A 6 -5.83 6.57 5.99
C ARG A 6 -5.37 6.50 7.45
N VAL A 7 -6.09 7.18 8.35
CA VAL A 7 -5.78 7.18 9.80
C VAL A 7 -5.86 5.77 10.37
N THR A 8 -6.83 4.97 9.93
CA THR A 8 -6.99 3.58 10.37
C THR A 8 -5.81 2.72 9.92
N LEU A 9 -5.39 2.84 8.66
CA LEU A 9 -4.21 2.13 8.13
C LEU A 9 -2.92 2.53 8.87
N MET A 10 -2.72 3.82 9.11
CA MET A 10 -1.56 4.31 9.87
C MET A 10 -1.54 3.80 11.31
N SER A 11 -2.69 3.74 11.97
CA SER A 11 -2.80 3.22 13.33
C SER A 11 -2.44 1.73 13.40
N ARG A 12 -2.96 0.94 12.45
CA ARG A 12 -2.61 -0.49 12.31
C ARG A 12 -1.13 -0.70 12.01
N HIS A 13 -0.53 0.17 11.19
CA HIS A 13 0.88 0.10 10.85
C HIS A 13 1.78 0.29 12.09
N VAL A 14 1.48 1.28 12.92
CA VAL A 14 2.19 1.54 14.18
C VAL A 14 2.10 0.34 15.12
N GLU A 15 0.90 -0.22 15.26
CA GLU A 15 0.69 -1.41 16.10
C GLU A 15 1.45 -2.63 15.57
N ALA A 16 1.42 -2.87 14.25
CA ALA A 16 2.15 -3.97 13.62
C ALA A 16 3.68 -3.83 13.80
N ARG A 17 4.22 -2.60 13.66
CA ARG A 17 5.63 -2.33 13.95
C ARG A 17 5.98 -2.61 15.40
N ARG A 18 5.15 -2.15 16.34
CA ARG A 18 5.35 -2.44 17.77
C ARG A 18 5.35 -3.94 18.04
N ARG A 19 4.39 -4.70 17.49
CA ARG A 19 4.34 -6.16 17.61
C ARG A 19 5.59 -6.84 17.05
N ARG A 20 6.10 -6.35 15.91
CA ARG A 20 7.34 -6.86 15.31
C ARG A 20 8.55 -6.60 16.20
N ASP A 21 8.67 -5.38 16.73
CA ASP A 21 9.82 -4.96 17.52
C ASP A 21 9.84 -5.62 18.92
N GLU A 22 8.67 -5.99 19.47
CA GLU A 22 8.54 -6.76 20.72
C GLU A 22 8.72 -8.29 20.51
N ALA A 23 8.60 -8.79 19.28
CA ALA A 23 8.67 -10.22 18.99
C ALA A 23 10.11 -10.75 18.99
N PRO A 24 10.33 -12.00 19.44
CA PRO A 24 11.62 -12.67 19.26
C PRO A 24 12.02 -12.74 17.78
N LEU A 25 13.25 -12.32 17.48
CA LEU A 25 13.82 -12.39 16.13
C LEU A 25 13.73 -13.83 15.60
N ASP A 26 13.42 -13.95 14.31
CA ASP A 26 13.20 -15.22 13.59
C ASP A 26 12.07 -16.11 14.14
N GLY A 27 11.30 -15.61 15.11
CA GLY A 27 10.11 -16.29 15.61
C GLY A 27 8.91 -16.15 14.65
N PRO A 28 7.92 -17.06 14.74
CA PRO A 28 6.70 -16.97 13.93
C PRO A 28 5.94 -15.65 14.15
N ALA A 29 5.99 -15.10 15.36
CA ALA A 29 5.40 -13.81 15.68
C ALA A 29 6.09 -12.64 14.95
N TYR A 30 7.42 -12.65 14.86
CA TYR A 30 8.19 -11.64 14.12
C TYR A 30 7.88 -11.70 12.63
N ARG A 31 7.81 -12.91 12.07
CA ARG A 31 7.45 -13.13 10.67
C ARG A 31 6.04 -12.59 10.37
N GLN A 32 5.05 -12.98 11.18
CA GLN A 32 3.67 -12.51 10.99
C GLN A 32 3.57 -10.99 11.10
N ALA A 33 4.19 -10.38 12.11
CA ALA A 33 4.15 -8.93 12.27
C ALA A 33 4.88 -8.20 11.11
N SER A 34 5.93 -8.80 10.55
CA SER A 34 6.60 -8.25 9.35
C SER A 34 5.72 -8.33 8.10
N GLU A 35 5.02 -9.44 7.90
CA GLU A 35 4.04 -9.62 6.81
C GLU A 35 2.86 -8.65 6.94
N ASP A 36 2.37 -8.42 8.17
CA ASP A 36 1.34 -7.43 8.48
C ASP A 36 1.80 -6.01 8.11
N VAL A 37 3.01 -5.61 8.52
CA VAL A 37 3.57 -4.28 8.19
C VAL A 37 3.64 -4.09 6.67
N ALA A 38 4.19 -5.07 5.94
CA ALA A 38 4.30 -4.99 4.49
C ALA A 38 2.94 -4.88 3.80
N SER A 39 1.95 -5.67 4.25
CA SER A 39 0.59 -5.63 3.70
C SER A 39 -0.07 -4.27 3.91
N ILE A 40 0.14 -3.64 5.07
CA ILE A 40 -0.41 -2.31 5.36
C ILE A 40 0.30 -1.23 4.52
N GLU A 41 1.63 -1.32 4.35
CA GLU A 41 2.39 -0.38 3.51
C GLU A 41 1.94 -0.45 2.04
N ILE A 42 1.67 -1.65 1.51
CA ILE A 42 1.10 -1.83 0.16
C ILE A 42 -0.28 -1.17 0.06
N ALA A 43 -1.16 -1.38 1.05
CA ALA A 43 -2.51 -0.80 1.05
C ALA A 43 -2.48 0.74 1.10
N ILE A 44 -1.54 1.31 1.86
CA ILE A 44 -1.29 2.76 1.90
C ILE A 44 -0.82 3.25 0.53
N ALA A 45 0.20 2.61 -0.05
CA ALA A 45 0.76 3.01 -1.33
C ALA A 45 -0.28 2.93 -2.46
N ALA A 46 -1.04 1.84 -2.54
CA ALA A 46 -2.11 1.67 -3.52
C ALA A 46 -3.23 2.73 -3.38
N ALA A 47 -3.42 3.26 -2.18
CA ALA A 47 -4.41 4.29 -1.91
C ALA A 47 -3.88 5.72 -2.14
N GLU A 48 -2.56 5.91 -2.11
CA GLU A 48 -1.87 7.18 -2.40
C GLU A 48 -1.48 7.34 -3.87
N GLU A 49 -1.35 6.23 -4.62
CA GLU A 49 -1.05 6.27 -6.04
C GLU A 49 -2.18 6.98 -6.80
N PRO A 50 -1.88 8.09 -7.50
CA PRO A 50 -2.89 8.72 -8.35
C PRO A 50 -3.29 7.73 -9.44
N PRO A 51 -4.57 7.71 -9.87
CA PRO A 51 -4.97 6.81 -10.95
C PRO A 51 -4.06 7.06 -12.16
N PRO A 52 -3.64 6.00 -12.87
CA PRO A 52 -2.80 6.16 -14.05
C PRO A 52 -3.49 7.14 -14.99
N SER A 53 -2.80 8.23 -15.32
CA SER A 53 -3.30 9.24 -16.24
C SER A 53 -3.62 8.55 -17.57
N ILE A 54 -4.91 8.35 -17.85
CA ILE A 54 -5.39 7.87 -19.15
C ILE A 54 -5.32 9.03 -20.14
N SER A 55 -4.14 9.61 -20.31
CA SER A 55 -3.89 10.74 -21.20
C SER A 55 -2.67 10.44 -22.07
N ALA A 56 -2.72 9.30 -22.77
CA ALA A 56 -1.78 8.97 -23.83
C ALA A 56 -2.36 8.03 -24.90
N ALA A 57 -3.70 7.95 -25.02
CA ALA A 57 -4.34 7.16 -26.07
C ALA A 57 -5.57 7.89 -26.65
N SER A 58 -5.40 9.18 -26.94
CA SER A 58 -6.29 9.87 -27.87
C SER A 58 -5.43 10.62 -28.88
N THR A 59 -4.96 9.89 -29.89
CA THR A 59 -4.75 10.49 -31.20
C THR A 59 -5.30 9.50 -32.21
N ALA A 60 -6.42 9.92 -32.78
CA ALA A 60 -7.27 9.17 -33.70
C ALA A 60 -6.60 9.03 -35.10
N PRO A 61 -7.23 8.31 -36.04
CA PRO A 61 -6.57 7.61 -37.15
C PRO A 61 -6.14 8.54 -38.29
N SER A 62 -5.04 8.21 -38.95
CA SER A 62 -4.68 8.82 -40.24
C SER A 62 -4.50 7.72 -41.29
N THR A 63 -5.58 7.49 -42.05
CA THR A 63 -5.52 7.03 -43.44
C THR A 63 -5.20 8.26 -44.30
N PRO A 64 -4.17 8.23 -45.16
CA PRO A 64 -4.44 7.95 -46.57
C PRO A 64 -3.32 7.16 -47.30
N GLY A 65 -3.73 6.37 -48.30
CA GLY A 65 -2.87 5.66 -49.25
C GLY A 65 -3.70 4.84 -50.22
#